data_AF-A0A821VF11-F1
#
_entry.id   AF-A0A821VF11-F1
#
_cell.length_a   1.000
_cell.length_b   1.000
_cell.length_c   1.000
_cell.angle_alpha   90.00
_cell.angle_beta   90.00
_cell.angle_gamma   90.00
#
_symmetry.space_group_name_H-M   'P 1'
#
loop_
_entity.id
_entity.type
_entity.pdbx_description
1 polymer ?
#
loop_
_entity_poly.entity_id
_entity_poly.type
_entity_poly.pdbx_seq_one_letter_code
_entity_poly.pdbx_strand_id
1 'polypeptide(L)'
;LTTDKEPPEYIYRECDFTNYEEAVNYVKDLKTGSGADFCEAVLDGLDAACDLKWRDNSDHLLFHILDAPPHGRQYYSRIWWHSDYWPDGCPCGKTAQNVLSKMQSKKISYH
;
A
#
# COMPACT_ATOMS: atom_id res chain seq x y z
N LEU A 1 16.15 25.34 10.45
CA LEU A 1 15.09 25.85 9.56
C LEU A 1 14.15 24.69 9.30
N THR A 2 13.10 24.62 10.09
CA THR A 2 11.99 23.66 9.95
C THR A 2 11.17 24.12 8.75
N THR A 3 11.21 23.38 7.65
CA THR A 3 10.16 23.49 6.64
C THR A 3 9.19 22.37 6.95
N ASP A 4 8.07 22.76 7.55
CA ASP A 4 6.88 21.96 7.70
C ASP A 4 6.48 21.42 6.32
N LYS A 5 6.91 20.19 6.00
CA LYS A 5 6.25 19.43 4.95
C LYS A 5 4.90 19.10 5.55
N GLU A 6 3.82 19.57 4.93
CA GLU A 6 2.48 19.14 5.30
C GLU A 6 2.48 17.61 5.40
N PRO A 7 1.82 17.04 6.42
CA PRO A 7 1.73 15.59 6.53
C PRO A 7 1.19 15.02 5.22
N PRO A 8 1.60 13.81 4.81
CA PRO A 8 0.98 13.16 3.66
C PRO A 8 -0.54 13.21 3.87
N GLU A 9 -1.28 13.68 2.84
CA GLU A 9 -2.73 13.89 2.94
C GLU A 9 -3.46 12.61 3.40
N TYR A 10 -2.84 11.45 3.19
CA TYR A 10 -3.25 10.15 3.72
C TYR A 10 -2.10 9.12 3.69
N ILE A 11 -2.14 8.11 4.58
CA ILE A 11 -1.25 6.93 4.54
C ILE A 11 -1.71 5.93 3.46
N TYR A 12 -3.03 5.74 3.34
CA TYR A 12 -3.67 5.03 2.24
C TYR A 12 -5.10 5.54 2.06
N ARG A 13 -5.70 5.26 0.90
CA ARG A 13 -7.13 5.42 0.68
C ARG A 13 -7.68 4.18 -0.02
N GLU A 14 -8.90 3.83 0.30
CA GLU A 14 -9.61 2.69 -0.27
C GLU A 14 -10.85 3.12 -1.07
N CYS A 15 -11.10 2.40 -2.15
CA CYS A 15 -12.35 2.37 -2.87
C CYS A 15 -12.79 0.91 -2.93
N ASP A 16 -13.97 0.62 -2.40
CA ASP A 16 -14.53 -0.72 -2.48
C ASP A 16 -14.95 -1.06 -3.92
N PHE A 17 -15.21 -2.33 -4.19
CA PHE A 17 -15.66 -2.77 -5.52
C PHE A 17 -16.94 -2.04 -5.92
N THR A 18 -16.88 -1.37 -7.07
CA THR A 18 -17.98 -0.55 -7.59
C THR A 18 -18.09 -0.66 -9.11
N ASN A 19 -19.05 0.05 -9.70
CA ASN A 19 -19.23 0.16 -11.13
C ASN A 19 -18.12 1.02 -11.79
N TYR A 20 -18.05 0.94 -13.12
CA TYR A 20 -17.03 1.62 -13.91
C TYR A 20 -16.95 3.13 -13.69
N GLU A 21 -18.10 3.82 -13.64
CA GLU A 21 -18.14 5.28 -13.55
C GLU A 21 -17.61 5.76 -12.19
N GLU A 22 -18.04 5.12 -11.10
CA GLU A 22 -17.57 5.42 -9.75
C GLU A 22 -16.07 5.13 -9.59
N ALA A 23 -15.58 4.01 -10.13
CA ALA A 23 -14.16 3.66 -10.08
C ALA A 23 -13.30 4.69 -10.84
N VAL A 24 -13.73 5.09 -12.04
CA VAL A 24 -13.00 6.10 -12.84
C VAL A 24 -13.02 7.46 -12.15
N ASN A 25 -14.14 7.88 -11.58
CA ASN A 25 -14.24 9.16 -10.87
C ASN A 25 -13.37 9.15 -9.61
N TYR A 26 -13.40 8.06 -8.85
CA TYR A 26 -12.53 7.89 -7.69
C TYR A 26 -11.05 8.07 -8.06
N VAL A 27 -10.59 7.40 -9.13
CA VAL A 27 -9.20 7.50 -9.59
C VAL A 27 -8.84 8.92 -10.05
N LYS A 28 -9.75 9.61 -10.75
CA LYS A 28 -9.53 11.00 -11.19
C LYS A 28 -9.40 11.99 -10.04
N ASP A 29 -10.09 11.72 -8.93
CA ASP A 29 -10.10 12.58 -7.74
C ASP A 29 -8.92 12.30 -6.79
N LEU A 30 -8.13 11.25 -7.04
CA LEU A 30 -6.92 10.98 -6.26
C LEU A 30 -5.88 12.08 -6.51
N LYS A 31 -5.41 12.68 -5.42
CA LYS A 31 -4.27 13.60 -5.42
C LYS A 31 -3.05 12.86 -4.91
N THR A 32 -1.97 12.91 -5.68
CA THR A 32 -0.71 12.30 -5.27
C THR A 32 0.01 13.21 -4.29
N GLY A 33 0.32 12.69 -3.10
CA GLY A 33 1.30 13.28 -2.20
C GLY A 33 2.70 12.74 -2.49
N SER A 34 3.71 13.28 -1.79
CA SER A 34 5.04 12.68 -1.73
C SER A 34 5.35 12.25 -0.30
N GLY A 35 5.97 11.08 -0.12
CA GLY A 35 6.60 10.68 1.13
C GLY A 35 7.80 11.56 1.51
N ALA A 36 8.28 11.41 2.75
CA ALA A 36 9.48 12.09 3.22
C ALA A 36 10.77 11.33 2.88
N ASP A 37 10.66 10.04 2.58
CA ASP A 37 11.74 9.11 2.26
C ASP A 37 11.41 8.26 1.02
N PHE A 38 12.25 7.26 0.70
CA PHE A 38 12.10 6.49 -0.54
C PHE A 38 11.06 5.36 -0.43
N CYS A 39 10.86 4.82 0.77
CA CYS A 39 9.93 3.72 0.98
C CYS A 39 8.51 4.25 1.15
N GLU A 40 7.53 3.43 0.78
CA GLU A 40 6.11 3.82 0.81
C GLU A 40 5.29 2.92 1.75
N ALA A 41 4.08 3.37 2.10
CA ALA A 41 3.12 2.64 2.95
C ALA A 41 2.46 1.44 2.26
N VAL A 42 3.25 0.64 1.53
CA VAL A 42 2.80 -0.47 0.69
C VAL A 42 2.06 -1.55 1.48
N LEU A 43 2.58 -1.96 2.64
CA LEU A 43 1.95 -3.01 3.44
C LEU A 43 0.61 -2.56 4.06
N ASP A 44 0.45 -1.27 4.34
CA ASP A 44 -0.83 -0.70 4.79
C ASP A 44 -1.88 -0.77 3.69
N GLY A 45 -1.54 -0.36 2.46
CA GLY A 45 -2.43 -0.46 1.31
C GLY A 45 -2.83 -1.91 0.99
N LEU A 46 -1.88 -2.85 1.03
CA LEU A 46 -2.14 -4.26 0.78
C LEU A 46 -3.01 -4.92 1.87
N ASP A 47 -2.81 -4.56 3.14
CA ASP A 47 -3.65 -5.05 4.24
C ASP A 47 -5.08 -4.50 4.17
N ALA A 48 -5.23 -3.23 3.80
CA ALA A 48 -6.54 -2.60 3.56
C ALA A 48 -7.26 -3.25 2.37
N ALA A 49 -6.54 -3.55 1.28
CA ALA A 49 -7.10 -4.25 0.13
C ALA A 49 -7.66 -5.64 0.48
N CYS A 50 -7.11 -6.30 1.50
CA CYS A 50 -7.66 -7.56 2.00
C CYS A 50 -9.06 -7.38 2.61
N ASP A 51 -9.41 -6.20 3.11
CA ASP A 51 -10.68 -5.95 3.82
C ASP A 51 -11.79 -5.37 2.94
N LEU A 52 -11.54 -5.17 1.65
CA LEU A 52 -12.57 -4.86 0.67
C LEU A 52 -13.64 -5.96 0.60
N LYS A 53 -14.82 -5.64 0.03
CA LYS A 53 -15.95 -6.56 -0.09
C LYS A 53 -15.79 -7.55 -1.24
N TRP A 54 -14.76 -8.37 -1.15
CA TRP A 54 -14.55 -9.52 -2.02
C TRP A 54 -15.78 -10.43 -2.00
N ARG A 55 -16.30 -10.78 -3.18
CA ARG A 55 -17.54 -11.58 -3.29
C ARG A 55 -17.23 -13.07 -3.17
N ASP A 56 -18.04 -13.78 -2.38
CA ASP A 56 -18.02 -15.24 -2.39
C ASP A 56 -18.24 -15.79 -3.80
N ASN A 57 -17.59 -16.92 -4.11
CA ASN A 57 -17.65 -17.60 -5.41
C ASN A 57 -17.18 -16.73 -6.60
N SER A 58 -16.16 -15.90 -6.38
CA SER A 58 -15.45 -15.18 -7.44
C SER A 58 -13.94 -15.39 -7.35
N ASP A 59 -13.24 -15.18 -8.47
CA ASP A 59 -11.78 -15.12 -8.45
C ASP A 59 -11.34 -13.75 -7.91
N HIS A 60 -10.51 -13.76 -6.89
CA HIS A 60 -10.00 -12.55 -6.26
C HIS A 60 -8.63 -12.21 -6.87
N LEU A 61 -8.54 -11.16 -7.67
CA LEU A 61 -7.31 -10.71 -8.32
C LEU A 61 -6.88 -9.37 -7.75
N LEU A 62 -5.65 -9.29 -7.23
CA LEU A 62 -5.03 -8.04 -6.79
C LEU A 62 -3.83 -7.74 -7.69
N PHE A 63 -3.87 -6.57 -8.33
CA PHE A 63 -2.76 -6.03 -9.11
C PHE A 63 -2.03 -4.97 -8.29
N HIS A 64 -0.73 -5.12 -8.14
CA HIS A 64 0.09 -4.20 -7.35
C HIS A 64 0.93 -3.28 -8.24
N ILE A 65 0.70 -1.97 -8.15
CA ILE A 65 1.33 -0.94 -8.99
C ILE A 65 2.00 0.10 -8.10
N LEU A 66 3.33 0.20 -8.20
CA LEU A 66 4.22 0.99 -7.34
C LEU A 66 5.58 1.18 -8.02
N ASP A 67 6.28 2.25 -7.66
CA ASP A 67 7.66 2.55 -8.05
C ASP A 67 8.66 2.45 -6.88
N ALA A 68 8.17 2.26 -5.65
CA ALA A 68 8.95 2.20 -4.42
C ALA A 68 8.52 1.04 -3.48
N PRO A 69 9.45 0.39 -2.76
CA PRO A 69 9.17 -0.74 -1.89
C PRO A 69 8.53 -0.34 -0.55
N PRO A 70 8.01 -1.31 0.23
CA PRO A 70 7.66 -1.07 1.63
C PRO A 70 8.87 -0.75 2.52
N HIS A 71 8.60 -0.10 3.65
CA HIS A 71 9.57 0.08 4.73
C HIS A 71 10.15 -1.24 5.25
N GLY A 72 11.45 -1.23 5.59
CA GLY A 72 12.20 -2.35 6.15
C GLY A 72 13.43 -2.72 5.30
N ARG A 73 14.61 -2.80 5.94
CA ARG A 73 15.93 -3.06 5.30
C ARG A 73 15.95 -4.23 4.33
N GLN A 74 15.15 -5.25 4.60
CA GLN A 74 15.02 -6.43 3.77
C GLN A 74 14.50 -6.15 2.35
N TYR A 75 13.82 -5.01 2.12
CA TYR A 75 13.16 -4.69 0.85
C TYR A 75 13.98 -3.76 -0.07
N TYR A 76 14.94 -3.00 0.46
CA TYR A 76 15.72 -2.02 -0.32
C TYR A 76 17.25 -2.22 -0.25
N SER A 77 17.71 -3.36 0.30
CA SER A 77 19.12 -3.69 0.58
C SER A 77 20.12 -3.60 -0.60
N ARG A 78 19.65 -3.34 -1.83
CA ARG A 78 20.48 -3.14 -3.02
C ARG A 78 20.69 -1.67 -3.41
N ILE A 79 20.08 -0.72 -2.70
CA ILE A 79 20.13 0.70 -3.07
C ILE A 79 20.63 1.54 -1.90
N TRP A 80 21.95 1.76 -1.90
CA TRP A 80 22.68 2.38 -0.79
C TRP A 80 22.37 3.86 -0.56
N TRP A 81 21.76 4.54 -1.52
CA TRP A 81 21.41 5.97 -1.41
C TRP A 81 19.95 6.23 -1.03
N HIS A 82 19.13 5.19 -0.88
CA HIS A 82 17.75 5.36 -0.47
C HIS A 82 17.64 5.48 1.05
N SER A 83 17.05 6.59 1.51
CA SER A 83 16.66 6.74 2.91
C SER A 83 15.40 5.94 3.17
N ASP A 84 15.42 5.14 4.23
CA ASP A 84 14.22 4.58 4.87
C ASP A 84 14.20 5.10 6.29
N TYR A 85 13.15 5.82 6.65
CA TYR A 85 12.95 6.34 8.01
C TYR A 85 12.48 5.26 8.98
N TRP A 86 12.05 4.11 8.47
CA TRP A 86 11.58 2.95 9.23
C TRP A 86 12.31 1.65 8.82
N PRO A 87 13.63 1.62 9.00
CA PRO A 87 14.48 0.52 8.53
C PRO A 87 14.19 -0.83 9.20
N ASP A 88 13.58 -0.81 10.40
CA ASP A 88 13.19 -2.03 11.13
C ASP A 88 11.76 -2.49 10.82
N GLY A 89 11.09 -1.82 9.86
CA GLY A 89 9.74 -2.13 9.39
C GLY A 89 8.70 -1.05 9.73
N CYS A 90 7.52 -1.16 9.13
CA CYS A 90 6.40 -0.23 9.35
C CYS A 90 6.05 -0.09 10.84
N PRO A 91 5.88 1.14 11.38
CA PRO A 91 5.39 1.37 12.75
C PRO A 91 4.04 0.72 13.06
N CYS A 92 3.25 0.48 12.02
CA CYS A 92 1.97 -0.20 12.08
C CYS A 92 2.07 -1.69 12.46
N GLY A 93 3.28 -2.27 12.49
CA GLY A 93 3.51 -3.68 12.82
C GLY A 93 3.09 -4.67 11.72
N LYS A 94 2.68 -4.18 10.53
CA LYS A 94 2.40 -5.01 9.37
C LYS A 94 3.70 -5.58 8.81
N THR A 95 3.66 -6.84 8.41
CA THR A 95 4.79 -7.56 7.81
C THR A 95 4.32 -8.21 6.52
N ALA A 96 5.22 -8.47 5.57
CA ALA A 96 4.82 -9.23 4.38
C ALA A 96 4.18 -10.57 4.76
N GLN A 97 4.67 -11.22 5.81
CA GLN A 97 4.17 -12.50 6.29
C GLN A 97 2.70 -12.41 6.74
N ASN A 98 2.34 -11.44 7.58
CA ASN A 98 0.96 -11.35 8.08
C ASN A 98 -0.02 -10.89 6.98
N VAL A 99 0.39 -9.96 6.11
CA VAL A 99 -0.43 -9.49 4.99
C VAL A 99 -0.65 -10.61 3.97
N LEU A 100 0.39 -11.33 3.56
CA LEU A 100 0.26 -12.45 2.62
C LEU A 100 -0.54 -13.61 3.21
N SER A 101 -0.42 -13.88 4.52
CA SER A 101 -1.27 -14.87 5.19
C SER A 101 -2.75 -14.46 5.15
N LYS A 102 -3.04 -13.17 5.35
CA LYS A 102 -4.40 -12.62 5.23
C LYS A 102 -4.93 -12.76 3.80
N MET A 103 -4.14 -12.40 2.79
CA MET A 103 -4.48 -12.59 1.37
C MET A 103 -4.80 -14.06 1.05
N GLN A 104 -3.95 -14.98 1.51
CA GLN A 104 -4.14 -16.42 1.30
C GLN A 104 -5.44 -16.91 1.94
N SER A 105 -5.73 -16.50 3.18
CA SER A 105 -6.98 -16.87 3.86
C SER A 105 -8.24 -16.40 3.10
N LYS A 106 -8.11 -15.32 2.33
CA LYS A 106 -9.17 -14.74 1.50
C LYS A 106 -9.08 -15.17 0.03
N LYS A 107 -8.20 -16.11 -0.32
CA LYS A 107 -8.00 -16.62 -1.69
C LYS A 107 -7.68 -15.52 -2.71
N ILE A 108 -7.01 -14.46 -2.28
CA ILE A 108 -6.57 -13.36 -3.15
C ILE A 108 -5.32 -13.82 -3.91
N SER A 109 -5.41 -13.84 -5.24
CA SER A 109 -4.26 -14.03 -6.13
C SER A 109 -3.58 -12.68 -6.34
N TYR A 110 -2.33 -12.59 -5.90
CA TYR A 110 -1.53 -11.38 -5.91
C TYR A 110 -0.54 -11.40 -7.08
N HIS A 111 -0.56 -10.36 -7.90
CA HIS A 111 0.19 -10.23 -9.17
C HIS A 111 1.04 -8.96 -9.22
#